data_AF-A0A0A1FCI2-F1
#
_entry.id   AF-A0A0A1FCI2-F1
#
_cell.length_a   1.000
_cell.length_b   1.000
_cell.length_c   1.000
_cell.angle_alpha   90.00
_cell.angle_beta   90.00
_cell.angle_gamma   90.00
#
_symmetry.space_group_name_H-M   'P 1'
#
loop_
_entity.id
_entity.type
_entity.pdbx_description
1 polymer ?
#
loop_
_entity_poly.entity_id
_entity_poly.type
_entity_poly.pdbx_seq_one_letter_code
_entity_poly.pdbx_strand_id
1 'polypeptide(L)'
;MTFLHYVAVFFAGAFLCNCIPHLASGLRGDAFPTPFAKPRGVGDSSPALNFLWGSANLLAGAILYVWSAVTMGVSLEFGLFIAGFLILGLYLSSHFGVVRRDRKQL
;
A
#
# COMPACT_ATOMS: atom_id res chain seq x y z
N MET A 1 11.16 -19.00 13.88
CA MET A 1 10.50 -18.20 12.84
C MET A 1 10.59 -18.94 11.51
N THR A 2 9.49 -18.99 10.75
CA THR A 2 9.47 -19.64 9.42
C THR A 2 9.70 -18.60 8.32
N PHE A 3 10.05 -19.05 7.10
CA PHE A 3 10.11 -18.16 5.94
C PHE A 3 8.80 -17.37 5.73
N LEU A 4 7.65 -18.04 5.90
CA LEU A 4 6.33 -17.41 5.81
C LEU A 4 6.11 -16.29 6.83
N HIS A 5 6.71 -16.41 8.03
CA HIS A 5 6.65 -15.35 9.02
C HIS A 5 7.35 -14.08 8.54
N TYR A 6 8.56 -14.18 7.99
CA TYR A 6 9.27 -13.02 7.44
C TYR A 6 8.56 -12.40 6.24
N VAL A 7 7.95 -13.23 5.39
CA VAL A 7 7.10 -12.76 4.29
C VAL A 7 5.90 -11.98 4.84
N ALA A 8 5.21 -12.48 5.85
CA ALA A 8 4.08 -11.78 6.49
C ALA A 8 4.49 -10.44 7.09
N VAL A 9 5.64 -10.39 7.79
CA VAL A 9 6.22 -9.16 8.36
C VAL A 9 6.50 -8.11 7.27
N PHE A 10 7.10 -8.52 6.15
CA PHE A 10 7.35 -7.64 5.02
C PHE A 10 6.05 -7.09 4.44
N PHE A 11 5.06 -7.96 4.20
CA PHE A 11 3.77 -7.54 3.63
C PHE A 11 2.93 -6.72 4.61
N ALA A 12 3.12 -6.84 5.92
CA ALA A 12 2.50 -5.94 6.90
C ALA A 12 2.90 -4.48 6.61
N GLY A 13 4.19 -4.21 6.47
CA GLY A 13 4.68 -2.88 6.14
C GLY A 13 4.26 -2.41 4.75
N ALA A 14 4.29 -3.31 3.76
CA ALA A 14 3.86 -3.02 2.40
C ALA A 14 2.38 -2.59 2.34
N PHE A 15 1.47 -3.35 2.96
CA PHE A 15 0.04 -3.00 2.97
C PHE A 15 -0.25 -1.70 3.72
N LEU A 16 0.45 -1.43 4.83
CA LEU A 16 0.34 -0.15 5.53
C LEU A 16 0.87 1.03 4.70
N CYS A 17 1.85 0.82 3.82
CA CYS A 17 2.24 1.85 2.86
C CYS A 17 1.15 2.05 1.79
N ASN A 18 0.63 0.95 1.23
CA ASN A 18 -0.36 0.98 0.16
C ASN A 18 -1.67 1.65 0.58
N CYS A 19 -2.07 1.54 1.85
CA CYS A 19 -3.32 2.16 2.31
C CYS A 19 -3.30 3.69 2.22
N ILE A 20 -2.12 4.32 2.36
CA ILE A 20 -1.96 5.78 2.47
C ILE A 20 -2.53 6.53 1.25
N PRO A 21 -2.05 6.30 0.01
CA PRO A 21 -2.55 7.06 -1.14
C PRO A 21 -4.04 6.84 -1.41
N HIS A 22 -4.54 5.63 -1.14
CA HIS A 22 -5.94 5.26 -1.35
C HIS A 22 -6.88 5.88 -0.30
N LEU A 23 -6.52 5.82 0.98
CA LEU A 23 -7.28 6.50 2.04
C LEU A 23 -7.24 8.01 1.87
N ALA A 24 -6.07 8.58 1.59
CA ALA A 24 -5.92 10.02 1.37
C ALA A 24 -6.81 10.49 0.21
N SER A 25 -6.77 9.81 -0.93
CA SER A 25 -7.60 10.18 -2.09
C SER A 25 -9.09 9.98 -1.81
N GLY A 26 -9.46 8.82 -1.25
CA GLY A 26 -10.86 8.50 -0.94
C GLY A 26 -11.51 9.47 0.04
N LEU A 27 -10.81 9.82 1.13
CA LEU A 27 -11.29 10.76 2.15
C LEU A 27 -11.33 12.22 1.66
N ARG A 28 -10.50 12.58 0.68
CA ARG A 28 -10.52 13.89 0.03
C ARG A 28 -11.61 14.05 -1.02
N GLY A 29 -12.31 12.96 -1.38
CA GLY A 29 -13.24 12.96 -2.50
C GLY A 29 -12.54 12.93 -3.87
N ASP A 30 -11.25 12.59 -3.92
CA ASP A 30 -10.45 12.56 -5.13
C ASP A 30 -10.52 11.19 -5.81
N ALA A 31 -10.61 11.19 -7.14
CA ALA A 31 -10.42 9.99 -7.94
C ALA A 31 -8.93 9.60 -7.97
N PHE A 32 -8.66 8.30 -7.89
CA PHE A 32 -7.29 7.78 -7.89
C PHE A 32 -7.22 6.35 -8.45
N PRO A 33 -6.09 5.93 -9.05
CA PRO A 33 -6.01 4.61 -9.64
C PRO A 33 -6.08 3.50 -8.59
N THR A 34 -6.79 2.41 -8.92
CA THR A 34 -6.82 1.17 -8.12
C THR A 34 -6.65 -0.05 -9.03
N PRO A 35 -6.38 -1.24 -8.48
CA PRO A 35 -6.36 -2.49 -9.26
C PRO A 35 -7.69 -2.81 -9.98
N PHE A 36 -8.79 -2.20 -9.55
CA PHE A 36 -10.13 -2.43 -10.11
C PHE A 36 -10.49 -1.48 -11.25
N ALA A 37 -9.71 -0.43 -11.46
CA ALA A 37 -9.93 0.52 -12.54
C ALA A 37 -9.69 -0.11 -13.93
N LYS A 38 -10.10 0.60 -14.99
CA LYS A 38 -9.77 0.27 -16.39
C LYS A 38 -9.05 1.46 -17.04
N PRO A 39 -7.80 1.30 -17.50
CA PRO A 39 -6.91 0.14 -17.32
C PRO A 39 -6.52 -0.08 -15.85
N ARG A 40 -6.25 -1.34 -15.45
CA ARG A 40 -5.95 -1.69 -14.05
C ARG A 40 -4.73 -0.95 -13.52
N GLY A 41 -4.83 -0.36 -12.33
CA GLY A 41 -3.73 0.38 -11.71
C GLY A 41 -3.32 1.67 -12.43
N VAL A 42 -4.07 2.09 -13.47
CA VAL A 42 -3.77 3.26 -14.30
C VAL A 42 -4.98 4.17 -14.40
N GLY A 43 -6.14 3.64 -14.79
CA GLY A 43 -7.40 4.37 -14.83
C GLY A 43 -7.88 4.73 -13.43
N ASP A 44 -8.83 5.66 -13.32
CA ASP A 44 -9.34 6.09 -12.02
C ASP A 44 -10.45 5.19 -11.49
N SER A 45 -10.48 5.11 -10.15
CA SER A 45 -11.61 4.60 -9.39
C SER A 45 -12.25 5.74 -8.60
N SER A 46 -13.52 5.56 -8.25
CA SER A 46 -14.25 6.53 -7.44
C SER A 46 -13.60 6.73 -6.07
N PRO A 47 -13.87 7.87 -5.39
CA PRO A 47 -13.37 8.11 -4.03
C PRO A 47 -13.81 7.02 -3.05
N ALA A 48 -15.07 6.56 -3.15
CA ALA A 48 -15.59 5.47 -2.32
C ALA A 48 -14.81 4.16 -2.52
N LEU A 49 -14.50 3.80 -3.76
CA LEU A 49 -13.72 2.59 -4.04
C LEU A 49 -12.26 2.72 -3.55
N ASN A 50 -11.66 3.92 -3.63
CA ASN A 50 -10.35 4.18 -3.03
C ASN A 50 -10.37 4.07 -1.51
N PHE A 51 -11.39 4.62 -0.85
CA PHE A 51 -11.53 4.49 0.61
C PHE A 51 -11.67 3.03 1.04
N LEU A 52 -12.52 2.24 0.36
CA LEU A 52 -12.70 0.82 0.65
C LEU A 52 -11.43 0.02 0.41
N TRP A 53 -10.73 0.28 -0.70
CA TRP A 53 -9.47 -0.40 -1.02
C TRP A 53 -8.36 -0.03 -0.03
N GLY A 54 -8.23 1.26 0.32
CA GLY A 54 -7.30 1.71 1.35
C GLY A 54 -7.60 1.07 2.71
N SER A 55 -8.86 0.99 3.10
CA SER A 55 -9.30 0.35 4.35
C SER A 55 -8.99 -1.14 4.38
N ALA A 56 -9.17 -1.85 3.25
CA ALA A 56 -8.80 -3.26 3.13
C ALA A 56 -7.29 -3.47 3.31
N ASN A 57 -6.46 -2.59 2.74
CA ASN A 57 -5.00 -2.63 2.92
C ASN A 57 -4.61 -2.34 4.37
N LEU A 58 -5.23 -1.34 5.00
CA LEU A 58 -5.00 -1.03 6.41
C LEU A 58 -5.32 -2.24 7.30
N LEU A 59 -6.48 -2.86 7.08
CA LEU A 59 -6.90 -4.04 7.84
C LEU A 59 -5.94 -5.22 7.64
N ALA A 60 -5.57 -5.51 6.39
CA ALA A 60 -4.62 -6.59 6.08
C ALA A 60 -3.24 -6.32 6.73
N GLY A 61 -2.71 -5.10 6.59
CA GLY A 61 -1.44 -4.71 7.20
C GLY A 61 -1.46 -4.80 8.72
N ALA A 62 -2.52 -4.33 9.37
CA ALA A 62 -2.70 -4.40 10.81
C ALA A 62 -2.82 -5.86 11.32
N ILE A 63 -3.59 -6.70 10.63
CA ILE A 63 -3.72 -8.13 10.96
C ILE A 63 -2.35 -8.82 10.87
N LEU A 64 -1.60 -8.59 9.80
CA LEU A 64 -0.27 -9.18 9.63
C LEU A 64 0.73 -8.67 10.67
N TYR A 65 0.68 -7.38 11.01
CA TYR A 65 1.54 -6.79 12.04
C TYR A 65 1.29 -7.45 13.41
N VAL A 66 0.02 -7.56 13.81
CA VAL A 66 -0.37 -8.19 15.08
C VAL A 66 -0.04 -9.68 15.08
N TRP A 67 -0.39 -10.40 14.01
CA TRP A 67 -0.11 -11.83 13.88
C TRP A 67 1.39 -12.15 13.93
N SER A 68 2.21 -11.29 13.34
CA SER A 68 3.66 -11.46 13.33
C SER A 68 4.33 -10.99 14.63
N ALA A 69 3.60 -10.38 15.56
CA ALA A 69 4.11 -9.86 16.81
C ALA A 69 5.38 -8.99 16.64
N VAL A 70 5.41 -8.15 15.60
CA VAL A 70 6.57 -7.28 15.32
C VAL A 70 6.78 -6.36 16.50
N THR A 71 7.97 -6.42 17.09
CA THR A 71 8.39 -5.51 18.15
C THR A 71 9.11 -4.33 17.55
N MET A 72 8.78 -3.11 18.00
CA MET A 72 9.55 -1.93 17.61
C MET A 72 10.92 -1.98 18.30
N GLY A 73 11.98 -1.91 17.52
CA GLY A 73 13.35 -2.00 18.01
C GLY A 73 14.33 -2.42 16.92
N VAL A 74 15.59 -2.66 17.30
CA VAL A 74 16.61 -3.15 16.36
C VAL A 74 16.48 -4.66 16.25
N SER A 75 15.61 -5.12 15.34
CA SER A 75 15.38 -6.53 15.03
C SER A 75 15.29 -6.75 13.52
N LEU A 76 15.52 -7.99 13.07
CA LEU A 76 15.37 -8.35 11.66
C LEU A 76 13.91 -8.16 11.22
N GLU A 77 12.95 -8.52 12.06
CA GLU A 77 11.53 -8.38 11.81
C GLU A 77 11.14 -6.92 11.60
N PHE A 78 11.56 -6.03 12.51
CA PHE A 78 11.29 -4.60 12.35
C PHE A 78 11.98 -4.05 11.09
N GLY A 79 13.22 -4.48 10.81
CA GLY A 79 13.92 -4.16 9.57
C GLY A 79 13.15 -4.58 8.31
N LEU A 80 12.60 -5.80 8.28
CA LEU A 80 11.81 -6.31 7.15
C LEU A 80 10.46 -5.61 7.01
N PHE A 81 9.81 -5.27 8.12
CA PHE A 81 8.58 -4.47 8.14
C PHE A 81 8.83 -3.09 7.49
N ILE A 82 9.88 -2.39 7.93
CA ILE A 82 10.29 -1.10 7.36
C ILE A 82 10.68 -1.26 5.88
N ALA A 83 11.42 -2.32 5.53
CA ALA A 83 11.78 -2.58 4.14
C ALA A 83 10.55 -2.77 3.24
N GLY A 84 9.53 -3.50 3.69
CA GLY A 84 8.28 -3.67 2.95
C GLY A 84 7.55 -2.35 2.72
N PHE A 85 7.51 -1.50 3.73
CA PHE A 85 6.95 -0.15 3.61
C PHE A 85 7.72 0.69 2.58
N LEU A 86 9.05 0.75 2.69
CA LEU A 86 9.90 1.59 1.85
C LEU A 86 9.92 1.12 0.39
N ILE A 87 10.08 -0.18 0.15
CA ILE A 87 10.16 -0.73 -1.21
C ILE A 87 8.83 -0.51 -1.94
N LEU A 88 7.70 -0.82 -1.30
CA LEU A 88 6.41 -0.56 -1.94
C LEU A 88 6.16 0.94 -2.11
N GLY A 89 6.53 1.78 -1.14
CA GLY A 89 6.39 3.22 -1.24
C GLY A 89 7.16 3.82 -2.42
N LEU A 90 8.41 3.39 -2.63
CA LEU A 90 9.22 3.80 -3.78
C LEU A 90 8.59 3.36 -5.11
N TYR A 91 8.09 2.12 -5.16
CA TYR A 91 7.36 1.61 -6.31
C TYR A 91 6.10 2.45 -6.61
N LEU A 92 5.24 2.69 -5.61
CA LEU A 92 4.01 3.46 -5.75
C LEU A 92 4.29 4.90 -6.19
N SER A 93 5.30 5.55 -5.59
CA SER A 93 5.73 6.90 -5.94
C SER A 93 6.16 6.98 -7.40
N SER A 94 6.97 6.01 -7.85
CA SER A 94 7.43 5.94 -9.24
C SER A 94 6.30 5.65 -10.21
N HIS A 95 5.49 4.61 -9.93
CA HIS A 95 4.39 4.16 -10.77
C HIS A 95 3.32 5.24 -10.95
N PHE A 96 2.80 5.80 -9.86
CA PHE A 96 1.79 6.85 -9.95
C PHE A 96 2.37 8.16 -10.50
N GLY A 97 3.68 8.39 -10.34
CA GLY A 97 4.40 9.46 -11.02
C GLY A 97 4.35 9.32 -12.54
N VAL A 98 4.60 8.11 -13.09
CA VAL A 98 4.46 7.81 -14.52
C VAL A 98 3.01 7.98 -14.97
N VAL A 99 2.06 7.34 -14.30
CA VAL A 99 0.62 7.40 -14.65
C VAL A 99 0.11 8.85 -14.72
N ARG A 100 0.53 9.70 -13.78
CA ARG A 100 0.14 11.12 -13.78
C ARG A 100 0.81 11.94 -14.88
N ARG A 101 2.04 11.60 -15.29
CA ARG A 101 2.71 12.27 -16.42
C ARG A 101 2.05 11.93 -17.74
N ASP A 102 1.77 10.66 -17.98
CA ASP A 102 1.19 10.19 -19.25
C ASP A 102 -0.20 10.80 -19.47
N ARG A 103 -0.99 10.97 -18.40
CA ARG A 103 -2.29 11.67 -18.45
C ARG A 103 -2.21 13.14 -18.84
N LYS A 104 -1.11 13.84 -18.54
CA LYS A 104 -0.94 15.25 -18.91
C LYS A 104 -0.58 15.42 -20.40
N GLN A 105 -0.24 14.33 -21.08
CA GLN A 105 0.15 14.32 -22.49
C GLN A 105 -1.01 13.96 -23.43
N LEU A 106 -2.17 13.59 -22.87
CA LEU A 106 -3.44 13.34 -23.57
C LEU A 106 -4.33 14.58 -23.50
#